data_AF-A0A836RD35-F1
#
_entry.id   AF-A0A836RD35-F1
#
_cell.length_a   1.000
_cell.length_b   1.000
_cell.length_c   1.000
_cell.angle_alpha   90.00
_cell.angle_beta   90.00
_cell.angle_gamma   90.00
#
_symmetry.space_group_name_H-M   'P 1'
#
loop_
_entity.id
_entity.type
_entity.pdbx_description
1 polymer ?
#
loop_
_entity_poly.entity_id
_entity_poly.type
_entity_poly.pdbx_seq_one_letter_code
_entity_poly.pdbx_strand_id
1 'polypeptide(L)'
;MLNPFSKRAITRYLKRFEAAFRTYQGPRPRAMYHDSYEYICNWSPELFADFEKNRGYRLQEELPALFGRADRDRVARVKYDYRRTISDMILHNFTESWVEWCHRHEFATRDQAHGSPANLLDLYGTCDIPETEFFREQRDPLFAKLASSAAHVMGRRLTASETGTWLNEHFQTTLGQMKELVDAFFLGGVNHIIYHGTCYSPREAPWPGWVFYASTQMNPRNSIWYDAPALNAYITRCQAVLQAGQPDNDVLLYWGIHDVWQKPELLEQKLIIDQFGQWMGGSATGRLARWLWQTGFAFDYVSDRQVLGSRPDGGAIVTPGSLRYRVVVVPECRLMPIETLRGLIKLARGGATVIFESRLPEDVPGLARLEERRAERRSLCAALRLPDTPAKVATTRIGQGRVLVGAIEAALAAAGVRRERLVEQTGLQFVRRRHEHGRYYFLVNRGKQRIDGWVPLATGEAAAILMDPMSGHVGQAAVRLRHGHLQVYVQLEPNASVVVKTWEKPLEG
;
A
#
# COMPACT_ATOMS: atom_id res chain seq x y z
N MET A 1 -22.15 -0.09 19.62
CA MET A 1 -21.03 0.03 18.68
C MET A 1 -20.02 1.03 19.26
N LEU A 2 -18.72 0.75 19.17
CA LEU A 2 -17.67 1.67 19.64
C LEU A 2 -17.65 2.93 18.76
N ASN A 3 -17.43 4.11 19.35
CA ASN A 3 -17.16 5.33 18.58
C ASN A 3 -15.64 5.43 18.34
N PRO A 4 -15.15 5.26 17.10
CA PRO A 4 -13.72 5.27 16.78
C PRO A 4 -13.10 6.68 16.82
N PHE A 5 -13.90 7.73 17.00
CA PHE A 5 -13.39 9.09 17.11
C PHE A 5 -13.09 9.49 18.56
N SER A 6 -13.62 8.77 19.56
CA SER A 6 -13.44 9.12 20.98
C SER A 6 -12.39 8.25 21.66
N LYS A 7 -11.30 8.87 22.11
CA LYS A 7 -10.25 8.20 22.90
C LYS A 7 -10.82 7.61 24.20
N ARG A 8 -11.81 8.28 24.79
CA ARG A 8 -12.51 7.80 25.99
C ARG A 8 -13.28 6.51 25.71
N ALA A 9 -13.92 6.42 24.55
CA ALA A 9 -14.68 5.24 24.17
C ALA A 9 -13.78 4.00 24.01
N ILE A 10 -12.67 4.10 23.27
CA ILE A 10 -11.74 2.97 23.11
C ILE A 10 -11.08 2.59 24.44
N THR A 11 -10.71 3.58 25.27
CA THR A 11 -10.14 3.31 26.60
C THR A 11 -11.12 2.52 27.47
N ARG A 12 -12.41 2.90 27.46
CA ARG A 12 -13.45 2.16 28.20
C ARG A 12 -13.69 0.77 27.63
N TYR A 13 -13.67 0.62 26.30
CA TYR A 13 -13.84 -0.66 25.62
C TYR A 13 -12.73 -1.65 26.01
N LEU A 14 -11.48 -1.20 26.01
CA LEU A 14 -10.31 -2.05 26.29
C LEU A 14 -10.25 -2.55 27.74
N LYS A 15 -10.85 -1.84 28.71
CA LYS A 15 -10.95 -2.30 30.10
C LYS A 15 -11.60 -3.68 30.23
N ARG A 16 -12.53 -4.03 29.33
CA ARG A 16 -13.15 -5.37 29.33
C ARG A 16 -12.15 -6.47 28.98
N PHE A 17 -11.26 -6.21 28.02
CA PHE A 17 -10.20 -7.14 27.64
C PHE A 17 -9.14 -7.24 28.73
N GLU A 18 -8.76 -6.11 29.32
CA GLU A 18 -7.83 -6.09 30.46
C GLU A 18 -8.35 -6.92 31.63
N ALA A 19 -9.63 -6.79 31.98
CA ALA A 19 -10.26 -7.60 33.02
C ALA A 19 -10.26 -9.10 32.68
N ALA A 20 -10.53 -9.47 31.42
CA ALA A 20 -10.51 -10.86 30.97
C ALA A 20 -9.09 -11.46 31.04
N PHE A 21 -8.08 -10.75 30.53
CA PHE A 21 -6.70 -11.23 30.53
C PHE A 21 -6.05 -11.26 31.92
N ARG A 22 -6.52 -10.46 32.88
CA ARG A 22 -5.99 -10.45 34.25
C ARG A 22 -6.07 -11.81 34.96
N THR A 23 -7.08 -12.61 34.64
CA THR A 23 -7.31 -13.92 35.29
C THR A 23 -7.02 -15.11 34.38
N TYR A 24 -6.71 -14.86 33.11
CA TYR A 24 -6.49 -15.89 32.12
C TYR A 24 -5.06 -16.47 32.24
N GLN A 25 -4.97 -17.77 32.50
CA GLN A 25 -3.70 -18.50 32.67
C GLN A 25 -3.31 -19.35 31.44
N GLY A 26 -4.13 -19.37 30.40
CA GLY A 26 -3.87 -20.14 29.19
C GLY A 26 -2.90 -19.46 28.22
N PRO A 27 -2.63 -20.09 27.07
CA PRO A 27 -1.83 -19.50 26.01
C PRO A 27 -2.42 -18.17 25.53
N ARG A 28 -1.61 -17.12 25.52
CA ARG A 28 -2.03 -15.79 25.07
C ARG A 28 -2.00 -15.69 23.54
N PRO A 29 -2.90 -14.91 22.92
CA PRO A 29 -2.84 -14.62 21.49
C PRO A 29 -1.49 -13.97 21.12
N ARG A 30 -0.95 -14.30 19.93
CA ARG A 30 0.24 -13.61 19.39
C ARG A 30 -0.07 -12.19 18.93
N ALA A 31 -1.29 -11.98 18.43
CA ALA A 31 -1.71 -10.71 17.85
C ALA A 31 -3.19 -10.45 18.13
N MET A 32 -3.54 -9.17 18.19
CA MET A 32 -4.92 -8.69 18.19
C MET A 32 -5.28 -8.24 16.78
N TYR A 33 -6.46 -8.63 16.32
CA TYR A 33 -6.97 -8.32 14.98
C TYR A 33 -8.04 -7.23 15.05
N HIS A 34 -7.91 -6.22 14.20
CA HIS A 34 -8.95 -5.24 13.90
C HIS A 34 -9.39 -5.41 12.45
N ASP A 35 -10.66 -5.75 12.29
CA ASP A 35 -11.31 -6.02 11.00
C ASP A 35 -11.60 -4.72 10.25
N SER A 36 -11.96 -4.83 8.96
CA SER A 36 -12.23 -3.66 8.12
C SER A 36 -13.31 -2.73 8.68
N TYR A 37 -13.18 -1.44 8.38
CA TYR A 37 -14.03 -0.40 8.95
C TYR A 37 -15.42 -0.42 8.31
N GLU A 38 -16.41 -0.93 9.05
CA GLU A 38 -17.83 -0.91 8.67
C GLU A 38 -18.71 -0.13 9.66
N TYR A 39 -18.09 0.77 10.44
CA TYR A 39 -18.79 1.59 11.42
C TYR A 39 -19.62 2.70 10.75
N ILE A 40 -20.76 3.03 11.35
CA ILE A 40 -21.56 4.21 10.98
C ILE A 40 -21.31 5.27 12.04
N CYS A 41 -20.36 6.18 11.78
CA CYS A 41 -20.01 7.25 12.72
C CYS A 41 -19.54 8.49 11.97
N ASN A 42 -20.11 9.66 12.29
CA ASN A 42 -19.74 10.96 11.72
C ASN A 42 -19.62 12.05 12.81
N TRP A 43 -19.62 11.67 14.09
CA TRP A 43 -19.65 12.61 15.21
C TRP A 43 -18.97 12.06 16.47
N SER A 44 -18.38 12.97 17.24
CA SER A 44 -17.92 12.74 18.62
C SER A 44 -18.17 13.99 19.46
N PRO A 45 -18.45 13.89 20.77
CA PRO A 45 -18.47 15.05 21.66
C PRO A 45 -17.20 15.91 21.60
N GLU A 46 -16.06 15.29 21.29
CA GLU A 46 -14.75 15.93 21.18
C GLU A 46 -14.50 16.59 19.81
N LEU A 47 -15.36 16.36 18.81
CA LEU A 47 -15.10 16.77 17.42
C LEU A 47 -14.83 18.26 17.27
N PHE A 48 -15.63 19.12 17.90
CA PHE A 48 -15.43 20.57 17.76
C PHE A 48 -14.11 21.04 18.38
N ALA A 49 -13.74 20.48 19.53
CA ALA A 49 -12.48 20.82 20.19
C ALA A 49 -11.27 20.33 19.37
N ASP A 50 -11.33 19.09 18.87
CA ASP A 50 -10.28 18.53 18.02
C ASP A 50 -10.18 19.25 16.67
N PHE A 51 -11.31 19.65 16.10
CA PHE A 51 -11.36 20.45 14.88
C PHE A 51 -10.68 21.80 15.10
N GLU A 52 -11.11 22.57 16.11
CA GLU A 52 -10.58 23.91 16.35
C GLU A 52 -9.08 23.86 16.65
N LYS A 53 -8.65 22.93 17.50
CA LYS A 53 -7.24 22.69 17.82
C LYS A 53 -6.42 22.42 16.57
N ASN A 54 -6.89 21.54 15.69
CA ASN A 54 -6.06 21.04 14.60
C ASN A 54 -6.21 21.82 13.28
N ARG A 55 -7.35 22.51 13.07
CA ARG A 55 -7.64 23.30 11.86
C ARG A 55 -7.40 24.79 12.05
N GLY A 56 -7.46 25.28 13.29
CA GLY A 56 -7.20 26.69 13.63
C GLY A 56 -8.38 27.62 13.43
N TYR A 57 -9.61 27.11 13.39
CA TYR A 57 -10.85 27.89 13.39
C TYR A 57 -12.03 27.03 13.90
N ARG A 58 -13.14 27.67 14.26
CA ARG A 58 -14.32 27.02 14.86
C ARG A 58 -15.23 26.44 13.78
N LEU A 59 -15.43 25.12 13.78
CA LEU A 59 -16.39 24.48 12.87
C LEU A 59 -17.83 24.96 13.10
N GLN A 60 -18.16 25.36 14.33
CA GLN A 60 -19.47 25.89 14.71
C GLN A 60 -19.86 27.12 13.89
N GLU A 61 -18.89 27.92 13.46
CA GLU A 61 -19.09 29.12 12.64
C GLU A 61 -19.28 28.78 11.15
N GLU A 62 -18.94 27.55 10.75
CA GLU A 62 -19.00 27.06 9.36
C GLU A 62 -20.04 25.94 9.15
N LEU A 63 -20.96 25.72 10.11
CA LEU A 63 -22.01 24.70 9.96
C LEU A 63 -22.84 24.86 8.68
N PRO A 64 -23.24 26.08 8.25
CA PRO A 64 -23.92 26.24 6.96
C PRO A 64 -23.09 25.68 5.80
N ALA A 65 -21.79 26.00 5.73
CA ALA A 65 -20.90 25.50 4.67
C ALA A 65 -20.68 23.97 4.76
N LEU A 66 -20.54 23.42 5.98
CA LEU A 66 -20.42 21.98 6.20
C LEU A 66 -21.62 21.21 5.62
N PHE A 67 -22.82 21.79 5.72
CA PHE A 67 -24.07 21.24 5.19
C PHE A 67 -24.45 21.78 3.80
N GLY A 68 -23.51 22.35 3.05
CA GLY A 68 -23.70 22.72 1.65
C GLY A 68 -24.42 24.06 1.42
N ARG A 69 -24.61 24.87 2.46
CA ARG A 69 -25.27 26.18 2.42
C ARG A 69 -24.25 27.33 2.40
N ALA A 70 -23.36 27.31 1.41
CA ALA A 70 -22.41 28.38 1.10
C ALA A 70 -21.98 28.26 -0.37
N ASP A 71 -21.07 29.10 -0.84
CA ASP A 71 -20.45 28.92 -2.16
C ASP A 71 -19.69 27.59 -2.24
N ARG A 72 -19.55 27.06 -3.47
CA ARG A 72 -19.04 25.71 -3.70
C ARG A 72 -17.60 25.51 -3.21
N ASP A 73 -16.75 26.53 -3.27
CA ASP A 73 -15.35 26.43 -2.83
C ASP A 73 -15.27 26.39 -1.31
N ARG A 74 -16.01 27.27 -0.61
CA ARG A 74 -16.09 27.26 0.86
C ARG A 74 -16.66 25.95 1.39
N VAL A 75 -17.74 25.43 0.78
CA VAL A 75 -18.31 24.11 1.12
C VAL A 75 -17.25 23.01 0.99
N ALA A 76 -16.52 22.96 -0.13
CA ALA A 76 -15.50 21.95 -0.37
C ALA A 76 -14.37 22.00 0.67
N ARG A 77 -13.89 23.20 1.01
CA ARG A 77 -12.81 23.43 1.98
C ARG A 77 -13.20 23.07 3.41
N VAL A 78 -14.39 23.48 3.86
CA VAL A 78 -14.89 23.14 5.20
C VAL A 78 -15.10 21.63 5.32
N LYS A 79 -15.66 20.98 4.31
CA LYS A 79 -15.81 19.51 4.28
C LYS A 79 -14.46 18.79 4.25
N TYR A 80 -13.47 19.32 3.54
CA TYR A 80 -12.10 18.80 3.58
C TYR A 80 -11.53 18.86 5.01
N ASP A 81 -11.62 20.01 5.68
CA ASP A 81 -11.08 20.17 7.04
C ASP A 81 -11.81 19.29 8.05
N TYR A 82 -13.12 19.06 7.87
CA TYR A 82 -13.89 18.09 8.63
C TYR A 82 -13.39 16.66 8.41
N ARG A 83 -13.24 16.22 7.15
CA ARG A 83 -12.76 14.86 6.81
C ARG A 83 -11.34 14.62 7.32
N ARG A 84 -10.46 15.62 7.20
CA ARG A 84 -9.09 15.53 7.74
C ARG A 84 -9.11 15.45 9.27
N THR A 85 -10.01 16.16 9.95
CA THR A 85 -10.21 16.03 11.40
C THR A 85 -10.69 14.63 11.77
N ILE A 86 -11.66 14.07 11.04
CA ILE A 86 -12.11 12.68 11.25
C ILE A 86 -10.97 11.68 11.06
N SER A 87 -10.16 11.85 10.00
CA SER A 87 -8.98 11.03 9.76
C SER A 87 -7.99 11.09 10.92
N ASP A 88 -7.69 12.29 11.43
CA ASP A 88 -6.77 12.48 12.56
C ASP A 88 -7.34 11.88 13.86
N MET A 89 -8.66 11.97 14.08
CA MET A 89 -9.32 11.35 15.22
C MET A 89 -9.25 9.82 15.15
N ILE A 90 -9.51 9.19 14.00
CA ILE A 90 -9.36 7.73 13.87
C ILE A 90 -7.91 7.32 14.17
N LEU A 91 -6.94 8.00 13.56
CA LEU A 91 -5.52 7.70 13.76
C LEU A 91 -5.10 7.82 15.23
N HIS A 92 -5.30 9.00 15.82
CA HIS A 92 -4.77 9.33 17.15
C HIS A 92 -5.63 8.80 18.31
N ASN A 93 -6.95 8.87 18.17
CA ASN A 93 -7.84 8.49 19.25
C ASN A 93 -8.10 6.99 19.27
N PHE A 94 -8.18 6.32 18.11
CA PHE A 94 -8.46 4.88 18.03
C PHE A 94 -7.22 4.04 17.72
N THR A 95 -6.61 4.19 16.53
CA THR A 95 -5.57 3.27 16.05
C THR A 95 -4.33 3.29 16.94
N GLU A 96 -3.75 4.47 17.21
CA GLU A 96 -2.58 4.61 18.10
C GLU A 96 -2.90 4.12 19.52
N SER A 97 -4.06 4.49 20.07
CA SER A 97 -4.46 4.09 21.43
C SER A 97 -4.66 2.58 21.56
N TRP A 98 -5.17 1.92 20.52
CA TRP A 98 -5.32 0.46 20.47
C TRP A 98 -3.97 -0.24 20.31
N VAL A 99 -3.09 0.26 19.43
CA VAL A 99 -1.74 -0.27 19.24
C VAL A 99 -0.92 -0.16 20.53
N GLU A 100 -0.92 1.00 21.18
CA GLU A 100 -0.27 1.19 22.48
C GLU A 100 -0.78 0.21 23.54
N TRP A 101 -2.10 -0.03 23.58
CA TRP A 101 -2.66 -1.01 24.50
C TRP A 101 -2.21 -2.44 24.17
N CYS A 102 -2.16 -2.82 22.90
CA CYS A 102 -1.68 -4.13 22.46
C CYS A 102 -0.21 -4.34 22.85
N HIS A 103 0.66 -3.36 22.57
CA HIS A 103 2.09 -3.43 22.92
C HIS A 103 2.33 -3.53 24.42
N ARG A 104 1.57 -2.80 25.25
CA ARG A 104 1.62 -2.94 26.72
C ARG A 104 1.28 -4.35 27.22
N HIS A 105 0.57 -5.13 26.41
CA HIS A 105 0.18 -6.52 26.72
C HIS A 105 0.92 -7.55 25.87
N GLU A 106 2.01 -7.13 25.20
CA GLU A 106 2.87 -7.97 24.37
C GLU A 106 2.16 -8.61 23.17
N PHE A 107 1.07 -8.00 22.71
CA PHE A 107 0.37 -8.38 21.50
C PHE A 107 0.89 -7.58 20.30
N ALA A 108 1.16 -8.27 19.19
CA ALA A 108 1.26 -7.59 17.90
C ALA A 108 -0.11 -7.11 17.42
N THR A 109 -0.16 -6.11 16.54
CA THR A 109 -1.40 -5.68 15.90
C THR A 109 -1.49 -6.12 14.44
N ARG A 110 -2.68 -6.56 14.05
CA ARG A 110 -3.03 -6.88 12.67
C ARG A 110 -4.28 -6.11 12.29
N ASP A 111 -4.20 -5.26 11.29
CA ASP A 111 -5.22 -4.24 11.03
C ASP A 111 -5.61 -4.16 9.56
N GLN A 112 -6.90 -4.27 9.30
CA GLN A 112 -7.54 -3.92 8.04
C GLN A 112 -8.06 -2.48 8.10
N ALA A 113 -7.27 -1.52 7.63
CA ALA A 113 -7.62 -0.11 7.71
C ALA A 113 -8.67 0.35 6.69
N HIS A 114 -8.90 -0.42 5.62
CA HIS A 114 -9.80 -0.04 4.54
C HIS A 114 -11.28 0.03 4.98
N GLY A 115 -12.11 0.70 4.18
CA GLY A 115 -13.44 1.12 4.59
C GLY A 115 -13.46 2.40 5.43
N SER A 116 -12.33 2.76 6.05
CA SER A 116 -12.27 3.94 6.92
C SER A 116 -12.35 5.26 6.13
N PRO A 117 -12.93 6.32 6.73
CA PRO A 117 -12.88 7.67 6.17
C PRO A 117 -11.57 8.39 6.53
N ALA A 118 -10.44 7.67 6.48
CA ALA A 118 -9.12 8.14 6.91
C ALA A 118 -8.03 7.77 5.90
N ASN A 119 -6.85 8.36 6.05
CA ASN A 119 -5.70 8.00 5.23
C ASN A 119 -5.23 6.57 5.55
N LEU A 120 -5.51 5.63 4.63
CA LEU A 120 -5.20 4.21 4.81
C LEU A 120 -3.71 3.93 5.04
N LEU A 121 -2.81 4.68 4.39
CA LEU A 121 -1.36 4.47 4.56
C LEU A 121 -0.89 4.82 5.98
N ASP A 122 -1.51 5.84 6.58
CA ASP A 122 -1.19 6.26 7.95
C ASP A 122 -1.74 5.26 8.97
N LEU A 123 -2.97 4.77 8.78
CA LEU A 123 -3.56 3.75 9.64
C LEU A 123 -2.78 2.43 9.57
N TYR A 124 -2.58 1.89 8.36
CA TYR A 124 -1.77 0.69 8.16
C TYR A 124 -0.36 0.87 8.74
N GLY A 125 0.27 2.03 8.50
CA GLY A 125 1.64 2.30 8.96
C GLY A 125 1.82 2.31 10.49
N THR A 126 0.72 2.50 11.24
CA THR A 126 0.73 2.51 12.70
C THR A 126 0.81 1.10 13.29
N CYS A 127 0.29 0.09 12.58
CA CYS A 127 0.16 -1.28 13.05
C CYS A 127 1.41 -2.14 12.74
N ASP A 128 1.56 -3.28 13.44
CA ASP A 128 2.70 -4.18 13.26
C ASP A 128 2.60 -5.02 11.98
N ILE A 129 1.38 -5.42 11.62
CA ILE A 129 1.05 -6.24 10.46
C ILE A 129 -0.15 -5.60 9.73
N PRO A 130 0.09 -4.70 8.75
CA PRO A 130 -0.98 -4.26 7.85
C PRO A 130 -1.61 -5.46 7.16
N GLU A 131 -2.94 -5.56 7.18
CA GLU A 131 -3.71 -6.63 6.54
C GLU A 131 -4.65 -6.05 5.49
N THR A 132 -4.64 -6.62 4.28
CA THR A 132 -5.55 -6.25 3.19
C THR A 132 -6.53 -7.38 2.91
N GLU A 133 -7.40 -7.20 1.93
CA GLU A 133 -8.28 -8.25 1.44
C GLU A 133 -8.51 -8.08 -0.06
N PHE A 134 -9.07 -9.12 -0.68
CA PHE A 134 -9.73 -9.03 -1.97
C PHE A 134 -11.17 -9.49 -1.76
N PHE A 135 -12.10 -8.77 -2.37
CA PHE A 135 -13.52 -8.94 -2.10
C PHE A 135 -14.28 -9.05 -3.41
N ARG A 136 -14.97 -10.19 -3.61
CA ARG A 136 -15.77 -10.49 -4.81
C ARG A 136 -14.98 -10.27 -6.11
N GLU A 137 -15.37 -9.29 -6.93
CA GLU A 137 -14.75 -8.93 -8.21
C GLU A 137 -13.55 -7.98 -8.04
N GLN A 138 -13.40 -7.34 -6.88
CA GLN A 138 -12.27 -6.48 -6.60
C GLN A 138 -11.04 -7.31 -6.19
N ARG A 139 -10.17 -7.56 -7.17
CA ARG A 139 -8.94 -8.35 -7.03
C ARG A 139 -7.71 -7.64 -7.59
N ASP A 140 -7.73 -6.29 -7.64
CA ASP A 140 -6.64 -5.47 -8.18
C ASP A 140 -5.45 -5.46 -7.19
N PRO A 141 -4.26 -5.99 -7.56
CA PRO A 141 -3.07 -5.96 -6.71
C PRO A 141 -2.65 -4.56 -6.27
N LEU A 142 -3.06 -3.51 -6.99
CA LEU A 142 -2.79 -2.12 -6.62
C LEU A 142 -3.53 -1.68 -5.36
N PHE A 143 -4.64 -2.33 -4.99
CA PHE A 143 -5.29 -2.10 -3.71
C PHE A 143 -4.49 -2.73 -2.57
N ALA A 144 -4.09 -4.00 -2.73
CA ALA A 144 -3.23 -4.71 -1.77
C ALA A 144 -1.90 -3.96 -1.54
N LYS A 145 -1.39 -3.25 -2.57
CA LYS A 145 -0.22 -2.38 -2.44
C LYS A 145 -0.38 -1.27 -1.41
N LEU A 146 -1.58 -0.83 -1.03
CA LEU A 146 -1.72 0.17 0.04
C LEU A 146 -1.19 -0.36 1.37
N ALA A 147 -1.55 -1.60 1.73
CA ALA A 147 -1.06 -2.24 2.95
C ALA A 147 0.44 -2.55 2.87
N SER A 148 0.91 -3.12 1.74
CA SER A 148 2.33 -3.45 1.60
C SER A 148 3.22 -2.21 1.52
N SER A 149 2.76 -1.13 0.88
CA SER A 149 3.48 0.14 0.84
C SER A 149 3.63 0.73 2.25
N ALA A 150 2.57 0.74 3.04
CA ALA A 150 2.64 1.20 4.43
C ALA A 150 3.59 0.34 5.26
N ALA A 151 3.55 -0.99 5.09
CA ALA A 151 4.49 -1.90 5.73
C ALA A 151 5.94 -1.59 5.35
N HIS A 152 6.24 -1.46 4.05
CA HIS A 152 7.58 -1.16 3.55
C HIS A 152 8.09 0.20 4.07
N VAL A 153 7.31 1.26 3.86
CA VAL A 153 7.68 2.63 4.23
C VAL A 153 7.92 2.76 5.74
N MET A 154 7.20 1.99 6.56
CA MET A 154 7.32 1.97 8.03
C MET A 154 8.21 0.85 8.57
N GLY A 155 8.85 0.04 7.71
CA GLY A 155 9.83 -0.97 8.12
C GLY A 155 9.22 -2.21 8.77
N ARG A 156 7.94 -2.48 8.50
CA ARG A 156 7.24 -3.69 8.96
C ARG A 156 7.62 -4.88 8.07
N ARG A 157 7.89 -6.01 8.72
CA ARG A 157 8.32 -7.24 8.04
C ARG A 157 7.17 -7.93 7.29
N LEU A 158 5.97 -7.90 7.88
CA LEU A 158 4.82 -8.66 7.41
C LEU A 158 3.76 -7.73 6.85
N THR A 159 3.18 -8.14 5.72
CA THR A 159 1.91 -7.63 5.20
C THR A 159 1.02 -8.84 5.00
N ALA A 160 -0.14 -8.84 5.64
CA ALA A 160 -1.06 -9.97 5.60
C ALA A 160 -2.24 -9.76 4.65
N SER A 161 -2.95 -10.83 4.36
CA SER A 161 -4.21 -10.76 3.62
C SER A 161 -5.27 -11.71 4.16
N GLU A 162 -6.48 -11.21 4.29
CA GLU A 162 -7.68 -12.03 4.30
C GLU A 162 -7.91 -12.63 2.91
N THR A 163 -7.87 -13.96 2.81
CA THR A 163 -7.69 -14.66 1.54
C THR A 163 -8.79 -15.67 1.27
N GLY A 164 -9.53 -15.47 0.19
CA GLY A 164 -10.61 -16.36 -0.25
C GLY A 164 -12.01 -15.88 0.11
N THR A 165 -12.17 -14.62 0.55
CA THR A 165 -13.47 -14.05 0.89
C THR A 165 -14.34 -13.90 -0.35
N TRP A 166 -15.52 -14.53 -0.35
CA TRP A 166 -16.45 -14.53 -1.48
C TRP A 166 -15.81 -14.86 -2.83
N LEU A 167 -14.87 -15.81 -2.85
CA LEU A 167 -14.19 -16.18 -4.09
C LEU A 167 -15.15 -16.85 -5.09
N ASN A 168 -15.98 -17.77 -4.60
CA ASN A 168 -17.13 -18.41 -5.24
C ASN A 168 -18.14 -18.82 -4.14
N GLU A 169 -19.23 -19.47 -4.54
CA GLU A 169 -20.11 -20.17 -3.60
C GLU A 169 -19.41 -21.30 -2.84
N HIS A 170 -20.01 -21.72 -1.72
CA HIS A 170 -19.44 -22.77 -0.88
C HIS A 170 -19.12 -24.04 -1.68
N PHE A 171 -17.92 -24.58 -1.46
CA PHE A 171 -17.43 -25.82 -2.07
C PHE A 171 -17.28 -25.78 -3.61
N GLN A 172 -17.35 -24.60 -4.25
CA GLN A 172 -17.13 -24.43 -5.69
C GLN A 172 -15.74 -23.90 -6.06
N THR A 173 -14.96 -23.45 -5.06
CA THR A 173 -13.59 -22.98 -5.27
C THR A 173 -12.62 -24.14 -5.45
N THR A 174 -11.78 -24.07 -6.49
CA THR A 174 -10.66 -25.00 -6.68
C THR A 174 -9.36 -24.47 -6.07
N LEU A 175 -8.41 -25.36 -5.77
CA LEU A 175 -7.06 -24.95 -5.32
C LEU A 175 -6.31 -24.14 -6.38
N GLY A 176 -6.59 -24.35 -7.67
CA GLY A 176 -6.05 -23.53 -8.76
C GLY A 176 -6.50 -22.07 -8.67
N GLN A 177 -7.79 -21.85 -8.41
CA GLN A 177 -8.32 -20.49 -8.19
C GLN A 177 -7.74 -19.84 -6.93
N MET A 178 -7.55 -20.62 -5.85
CA MET A 178 -6.87 -20.12 -4.65
C MET A 178 -5.41 -19.75 -4.93
N LYS A 179 -4.67 -20.55 -5.69
CA LYS A 179 -3.30 -20.23 -6.10
C LYS A 179 -3.25 -18.92 -6.89
N GLU A 180 -4.13 -18.76 -7.88
CA GLU A 180 -4.22 -17.52 -8.66
C GLU A 180 -4.49 -16.28 -7.79
N LEU A 181 -5.39 -16.41 -6.81
CA LEU A 181 -5.68 -15.34 -5.84
C LEU A 181 -4.46 -15.02 -4.98
N VAL A 182 -3.78 -16.04 -4.48
CA VAL A 182 -2.56 -15.88 -3.69
C VAL A 182 -1.44 -15.21 -4.49
N ASP A 183 -1.27 -15.59 -5.75
CA ASP A 183 -0.27 -14.97 -6.64
C ASP A 183 -0.56 -13.47 -6.82
N ALA A 184 -1.83 -13.09 -6.95
CA ALA A 184 -2.24 -11.69 -7.02
C ALA A 184 -1.93 -10.92 -5.72
N PHE A 185 -2.13 -11.54 -4.55
CA PHE A 185 -1.73 -10.94 -3.27
C PHE A 185 -0.21 -10.78 -3.16
N PHE A 186 0.55 -11.82 -3.50
CA PHE A 186 2.01 -11.77 -3.52
C PHE A 186 2.52 -10.67 -4.45
N LEU A 187 1.93 -10.54 -5.64
CA LEU A 187 2.20 -9.45 -6.57
C LEU A 187 1.88 -8.07 -5.97
N GLY A 188 0.82 -7.96 -5.18
CA GLY A 188 0.50 -6.77 -4.39
C GLY A 188 1.47 -6.49 -3.24
N GLY A 189 2.45 -7.36 -2.97
CA GLY A 189 3.43 -7.23 -1.90
C GLY A 189 3.03 -7.87 -0.58
N VAL A 190 1.90 -8.59 -0.53
CA VAL A 190 1.53 -9.42 0.63
C VAL A 190 2.57 -10.54 0.78
N ASN A 191 2.88 -10.90 2.02
CA ASN A 191 3.77 -12.03 2.32
C ASN A 191 3.30 -12.87 3.52
N HIS A 192 2.06 -12.70 3.96
CA HIS A 192 1.46 -13.45 5.06
C HIS A 192 -0.04 -13.76 4.80
N ILE A 193 -0.31 -14.85 4.08
CA ILE A 193 -1.64 -15.30 3.71
C ILE A 193 -2.40 -15.84 4.93
N ILE A 194 -3.65 -15.39 5.07
CA ILE A 194 -4.58 -15.83 6.10
C ILE A 194 -5.88 -16.22 5.40
N TYR A 195 -6.23 -17.50 5.42
CA TYR A 195 -7.47 -17.94 4.79
C TYR A 195 -8.70 -17.39 5.50
N HIS A 196 -9.68 -17.00 4.70
CA HIS A 196 -11.01 -16.63 5.14
C HIS A 196 -12.04 -17.69 4.76
N GLY A 197 -12.41 -18.58 5.67
CA GLY A 197 -11.76 -18.96 6.90
C GLY A 197 -11.89 -20.47 7.07
N THR A 198 -11.43 -20.95 8.22
CA THR A 198 -11.62 -22.34 8.66
C THR A 198 -12.79 -22.39 9.65
N CYS A 199 -14.03 -22.31 9.14
CA CYS A 199 -15.21 -22.31 10.00
C CYS A 199 -15.24 -23.53 10.94
N TYR A 200 -15.36 -23.28 12.25
CA TYR A 200 -15.47 -24.36 13.23
C TYR A 200 -16.80 -25.11 13.04
N SER A 201 -16.74 -26.43 13.03
CA SER A 201 -17.90 -27.32 13.01
C SER A 201 -17.80 -28.36 14.13
N PRO A 202 -18.76 -28.42 15.06
CA PRO A 202 -18.74 -29.44 16.11
C PRO A 202 -18.96 -30.85 15.52
N ARG A 203 -18.55 -31.90 16.24
CA ARG A 203 -18.53 -33.28 15.73
C ARG A 203 -19.92 -33.78 15.35
N GLU A 204 -20.91 -33.42 16.13
CA GLU A 204 -22.33 -33.75 15.99
C GLU A 204 -23.04 -32.99 14.87
N ALA A 205 -22.44 -31.91 14.32
CA ALA A 205 -23.05 -31.19 13.22
C ALA A 205 -23.17 -32.10 11.98
N PRO A 206 -24.38 -32.24 11.39
CA PRO A 206 -24.57 -33.04 10.19
C PRO A 206 -23.69 -32.50 9.06
N TRP A 207 -23.29 -33.37 8.13
CA TRP A 207 -22.56 -32.93 6.94
C TRP A 207 -23.37 -31.86 6.18
N PRO A 208 -22.76 -30.75 5.71
CA PRO A 208 -21.32 -30.44 5.65
C PRO A 208 -20.74 -29.73 6.89
N GLY A 209 -21.49 -29.63 7.99
CA GLY A 209 -21.10 -28.89 9.20
C GLY A 209 -21.63 -27.45 9.19
N TRP A 210 -21.05 -26.61 10.04
CA TRP A 210 -21.31 -25.18 10.04
C TRP A 210 -20.50 -24.50 8.94
N VAL A 211 -21.15 -23.55 8.29
CA VAL A 211 -20.65 -22.88 7.10
C VAL A 211 -20.71 -21.38 7.36
N PHE A 212 -19.58 -20.70 7.22
CA PHE A 212 -19.55 -19.24 7.27
C PHE A 212 -19.85 -18.64 5.89
N TYR A 213 -20.80 -17.71 5.82
CA TYR A 213 -21.42 -17.23 4.58
C TYR A 213 -20.44 -16.67 3.54
N ALA A 214 -19.32 -16.08 3.96
CA ALA A 214 -18.37 -15.40 3.07
C ALA A 214 -17.08 -16.21 2.79
N SER A 215 -17.06 -17.51 3.10
CA SER A 215 -15.84 -18.31 3.08
C SER A 215 -15.77 -19.37 1.98
N THR A 216 -14.54 -19.59 1.47
CA THR A 216 -14.14 -20.76 0.64
C THR A 216 -14.20 -22.10 1.38
N GLN A 217 -14.46 -22.10 2.69
CA GLN A 217 -14.44 -23.27 3.56
C GLN A 217 -13.11 -24.01 3.49
N MET A 218 -11.98 -23.32 3.72
CA MET A 218 -10.68 -23.97 3.86
C MET A 218 -10.58 -24.71 5.21
N ASN A 219 -11.31 -25.83 5.32
CA ASN A 219 -11.43 -26.65 6.51
C ASN A 219 -11.56 -28.15 6.16
N PRO A 220 -11.40 -29.07 7.13
CA PRO A 220 -11.43 -30.52 6.89
C PRO A 220 -12.72 -31.11 6.29
N ARG A 221 -13.82 -30.38 6.23
CA ARG A 221 -15.09 -30.85 5.66
C ARG A 221 -15.26 -30.49 4.18
N ASN A 222 -14.32 -29.73 3.62
CA ASN A 222 -14.28 -29.42 2.19
C ASN A 222 -13.42 -30.45 1.44
N SER A 223 -13.85 -30.89 0.26
CA SER A 223 -13.16 -31.91 -0.53
C SER A 223 -11.74 -31.49 -0.92
N ILE A 224 -11.50 -30.19 -1.14
CA ILE A 224 -10.17 -29.65 -1.47
C ILE A 224 -9.17 -29.73 -0.30
N TRP A 225 -9.62 -30.07 0.93
CA TRP A 225 -8.77 -30.11 2.11
C TRP A 225 -7.68 -31.18 2.03
N TYR A 226 -7.98 -32.33 1.40
CA TYR A 226 -7.01 -33.41 1.22
C TYR A 226 -5.77 -32.95 0.44
N ASP A 227 -5.96 -32.04 -0.51
CA ASP A 227 -4.91 -31.49 -1.36
C ASP A 227 -4.36 -30.13 -0.86
N ALA A 228 -4.98 -29.55 0.17
CA ALA A 228 -4.55 -28.27 0.75
C ALA A 228 -3.08 -28.23 1.21
N PRO A 229 -2.45 -29.33 1.68
CA PRO A 229 -1.01 -29.35 1.94
C PRO A 229 -0.15 -28.94 0.74
N ALA A 230 -0.56 -29.25 -0.49
CA ALA A 230 0.19 -28.86 -1.69
C ALA A 230 0.18 -27.33 -1.89
N LEU A 231 -1.00 -26.70 -1.76
CA LEU A 231 -1.12 -25.24 -1.80
C LEU A 231 -0.36 -24.59 -0.63
N ASN A 232 -0.45 -25.14 0.58
CA ASN A 232 0.24 -24.60 1.74
C ASN A 232 1.78 -24.70 1.61
N ALA A 233 2.30 -25.77 1.00
CA ALA A 233 3.73 -25.89 0.70
C ALA A 233 4.17 -24.82 -0.31
N TYR A 234 3.39 -24.59 -1.36
CA TYR A 234 3.60 -23.50 -2.32
C TYR A 234 3.66 -22.13 -1.62
N ILE A 235 2.64 -21.81 -0.82
CA ILE A 235 2.55 -20.56 -0.06
C ILE A 235 3.75 -20.41 0.87
N THR A 236 4.13 -21.47 1.58
CA THR A 236 5.24 -21.46 2.53
C THR A 236 6.56 -21.10 1.84
N ARG A 237 6.86 -21.70 0.68
CA ARG A 237 8.08 -21.40 -0.08
C ARG A 237 8.09 -19.97 -0.62
N CYS A 238 6.97 -19.49 -1.16
CA CYS A 238 6.84 -18.12 -1.63
C CYS A 238 7.01 -17.11 -0.48
N GLN A 239 6.32 -17.32 0.64
CA GLN A 239 6.44 -16.45 1.81
C GLN A 239 7.84 -16.44 2.41
N ALA A 240 8.53 -17.59 2.45
CA ALA A 240 9.91 -17.64 2.93
C ALA A 240 10.83 -16.68 2.14
N VAL A 241 10.70 -16.69 0.80
CA VAL A 241 11.43 -15.76 -0.08
C VAL A 241 10.95 -14.32 0.12
N LEU A 242 9.64 -14.10 0.15
CA LEU A 242 9.04 -12.78 0.28
C LEU A 242 9.22 -12.14 1.68
N GLN A 243 9.69 -12.91 2.68
CA GLN A 243 10.00 -12.42 4.03
C GLN A 243 11.51 -12.32 4.30
N ALA A 244 12.36 -13.06 3.59
CA ALA A 244 13.81 -13.08 3.83
C ALA A 244 14.55 -11.83 3.32
N GLY A 245 14.09 -11.21 2.23
CA GLY A 245 14.71 -10.02 1.64
C GLY A 245 14.06 -8.69 2.07
N GLN A 246 14.68 -7.57 1.74
CA GLN A 246 14.03 -6.24 1.85
C GLN A 246 13.32 -5.87 0.53
N PRO A 247 12.21 -5.12 0.57
CA PRO A 247 11.60 -4.58 -0.66
C PRO A 247 12.63 -3.79 -1.50
N ASP A 248 12.60 -3.97 -2.82
CA ASP A 248 13.51 -3.31 -3.76
C ASP A 248 12.75 -2.44 -4.79
N ASN A 249 11.89 -1.56 -4.27
CA ASN A 249 11.16 -0.55 -5.05
C ASN A 249 12.01 0.73 -5.23
N ASP A 250 11.91 1.37 -6.39
CA ASP A 250 12.69 2.59 -6.68
C ASP A 250 11.90 3.89 -6.46
N VAL A 251 10.58 3.81 -6.55
CA VAL A 251 9.67 4.96 -6.58
C VAL A 251 8.81 5.00 -5.31
N LEU A 252 8.77 6.16 -4.67
CA LEU A 252 7.69 6.52 -3.75
C LEU A 252 6.63 7.29 -4.54
N LEU A 253 5.45 6.71 -4.73
CA LEU A 253 4.31 7.34 -5.40
C LEU A 253 3.45 8.06 -4.36
N TYR A 254 3.48 9.39 -4.38
CA TYR A 254 2.69 10.19 -3.45
C TYR A 254 1.19 9.99 -3.69
N TRP A 255 0.46 9.65 -2.62
CA TRP A 255 -0.99 9.52 -2.69
C TRP A 255 -1.66 10.87 -2.42
N GLY A 256 -2.11 11.51 -3.49
CA GLY A 256 -2.80 12.81 -3.46
C GLY A 256 -4.24 12.73 -2.97
N ILE A 257 -4.47 12.20 -1.75
CA ILE A 257 -5.80 12.01 -1.15
C ILE A 257 -6.63 13.30 -1.05
N HIS A 258 -5.97 14.46 -1.04
CA HIS A 258 -6.62 15.78 -0.89
C HIS A 258 -7.61 16.10 -2.02
N ASP A 259 -7.35 15.63 -3.25
CA ASP A 259 -8.28 15.80 -4.38
C ASP A 259 -9.53 14.91 -4.23
N VAL A 260 -9.42 13.81 -3.48
CA VAL A 260 -10.57 12.99 -3.09
C VAL A 260 -11.35 13.71 -2.00
N TRP A 261 -10.65 14.17 -0.95
CA TRP A 261 -11.23 14.79 0.24
C TRP A 261 -11.76 16.21 0.07
N GLN A 262 -11.45 16.96 -0.98
CA GLN A 262 -12.00 18.30 -1.20
C GLN A 262 -13.10 18.31 -2.28
N LYS A 263 -14.02 17.36 -2.16
CA LYS A 263 -15.24 17.28 -2.99
C LYS A 263 -16.47 17.80 -2.22
N PRO A 264 -17.27 18.72 -2.75
CA PRO A 264 -18.36 19.37 -2.01
C PRO A 264 -19.60 18.49 -1.80
N GLU A 265 -19.70 17.32 -2.42
CA GLU A 265 -20.95 16.54 -2.52
C GLU A 265 -21.30 15.84 -1.20
N LEU A 266 -20.47 14.91 -0.73
CA LEU A 266 -20.76 14.10 0.46
C LEU A 266 -20.29 14.79 1.75
N LEU A 267 -20.68 14.32 2.93
CA LEU A 267 -20.07 14.78 4.19
C LEU A 267 -18.87 13.88 4.52
N GLU A 268 -19.15 12.59 4.68
CA GLU A 268 -18.16 11.53 4.86
C GLU A 268 -17.66 11.00 3.50
N GLN A 269 -16.44 10.50 3.47
CA GLN A 269 -15.87 9.78 2.31
C GLN A 269 -15.11 8.55 2.80
N LYS A 270 -15.80 7.41 2.80
CA LYS A 270 -15.21 6.12 3.14
C LYS A 270 -14.42 5.57 1.96
N LEU A 271 -13.27 4.96 2.25
CA LEU A 271 -12.42 4.32 1.24
C LEU A 271 -12.73 2.82 1.19
N ILE A 272 -13.96 2.50 0.76
CA ILE A 272 -14.50 1.15 0.66
C ILE A 272 -13.82 0.40 -0.49
N ILE A 273 -13.49 -0.87 -0.28
CA ILE A 273 -12.77 -1.72 -1.25
C ILE A 273 -13.53 -1.85 -2.59
N ASP A 274 -14.83 -2.12 -2.56
CA ASP A 274 -15.67 -2.25 -3.76
C ASP A 274 -15.68 -0.98 -4.63
N GLN A 275 -15.33 0.17 -4.05
CA GLN A 275 -15.28 1.45 -4.72
C GLN A 275 -13.86 1.87 -5.11
N PHE A 276 -12.86 1.00 -4.97
CA PHE A 276 -11.45 1.31 -5.28
C PHE A 276 -11.26 1.89 -6.69
N GLY A 277 -11.99 1.36 -7.69
CA GLY A 277 -11.98 1.91 -9.04
C GLY A 277 -12.45 3.36 -9.14
N GLN A 278 -13.37 3.78 -8.26
CA GLN A 278 -13.95 5.13 -8.26
C GLN A 278 -13.05 6.13 -7.55
N TRP A 279 -12.59 5.83 -6.33
CA TRP A 279 -11.80 6.78 -5.53
C TRP A 279 -10.29 6.73 -5.85
N MET A 280 -9.75 5.56 -6.19
CA MET A 280 -8.34 5.43 -6.61
C MET A 280 -8.22 5.36 -8.14
N GLY A 281 -8.87 4.39 -8.78
CA GLY A 281 -8.67 4.10 -10.21
C GLY A 281 -8.96 5.28 -11.13
N GLY A 282 -9.98 6.09 -10.81
CA GLY A 282 -10.31 7.33 -11.53
C GLY A 282 -9.46 8.55 -11.14
N SER A 283 -8.64 8.47 -10.10
CA SER A 283 -7.73 9.55 -9.70
C SER A 283 -6.45 9.54 -10.53
N ALA A 284 -5.72 10.67 -10.52
CA ALA A 284 -4.39 10.72 -11.13
C ALA A 284 -3.41 9.72 -10.50
N THR A 285 -3.48 9.54 -9.17
CA THR A 285 -2.65 8.54 -8.48
C THR A 285 -2.92 7.12 -8.98
N GLY A 286 -4.19 6.73 -9.13
CA GLY A 286 -4.53 5.38 -9.62
C GLY A 286 -4.16 5.15 -11.08
N ARG A 287 -4.35 6.16 -11.95
CA ARG A 287 -3.89 6.09 -13.35
C ARG A 287 -2.38 5.91 -13.43
N LEU A 288 -1.63 6.73 -12.70
CA LEU A 288 -0.17 6.65 -12.68
C LEU A 288 0.32 5.33 -12.04
N ALA A 289 -0.27 4.89 -10.93
CA ALA A 289 0.05 3.61 -10.31
C ALA A 289 -0.13 2.43 -11.28
N ARG A 290 -1.23 2.43 -12.03
CA ARG A 290 -1.51 1.40 -13.05
C ARG A 290 -0.52 1.47 -14.21
N TRP A 291 -0.17 2.67 -14.67
CA TRP A 291 0.84 2.84 -15.70
C TRP A 291 2.22 2.34 -15.25
N LEU A 292 2.66 2.69 -14.03
CA LEU A 292 3.92 2.20 -13.44
C LEU A 292 3.94 0.67 -13.36
N TRP A 293 2.84 0.08 -12.88
CA TRP A 293 2.68 -1.37 -12.79
C TRP A 293 2.78 -2.06 -14.16
N GLN A 294 2.06 -1.54 -15.16
CA GLN A 294 2.00 -2.12 -16.50
C GLN A 294 3.27 -1.92 -17.33
N THR A 295 4.11 -0.94 -16.97
CA THR A 295 5.37 -0.63 -17.67
C THR A 295 6.61 -1.13 -16.94
N GLY A 296 6.44 -1.81 -15.80
CA GLY A 296 7.52 -2.48 -15.08
C GLY A 296 8.30 -1.61 -14.10
N PHE A 297 7.71 -0.52 -13.61
CA PHE A 297 8.29 0.26 -12.51
C PHE A 297 7.81 -0.26 -11.15
N ALA A 298 8.77 -0.53 -10.26
CA ALA A 298 8.51 -0.98 -8.91
C ALA A 298 8.38 0.22 -7.96
N PHE A 299 7.25 0.32 -7.25
CA PHE A 299 6.91 1.47 -6.41
C PHE A 299 6.21 1.07 -5.10
N ASP A 300 6.23 1.98 -4.13
CA ASP A 300 5.33 1.98 -2.96
C ASP A 300 4.56 3.31 -2.92
N TYR A 301 3.32 3.29 -2.45
CA TYR A 301 2.59 4.52 -2.13
C TYR A 301 3.15 5.20 -0.87
N VAL A 302 3.03 6.52 -0.80
CA VAL A 302 3.46 7.30 0.37
C VAL A 302 2.46 8.40 0.74
N SER A 303 2.18 8.56 2.04
CA SER A 303 1.32 9.62 2.58
C SER A 303 2.07 10.92 2.87
N ASP A 304 1.36 12.01 3.15
CA ASP A 304 1.93 13.26 3.66
C ASP A 304 2.81 13.03 4.91
N ARG A 305 2.31 12.28 5.91
CA ARG A 305 3.03 12.04 7.17
C ARG A 305 4.32 11.24 6.92
N GLN A 306 4.26 10.26 6.03
CA GLN A 306 5.41 9.44 5.68
C GLN A 306 6.46 10.22 4.86
N VAL A 307 6.04 11.11 3.96
CA VAL A 307 6.95 12.05 3.27
C VAL A 307 7.63 12.97 4.28
N LEU A 308 6.88 13.53 5.23
CA LEU A 308 7.41 14.43 6.26
C LEU A 308 8.34 13.71 7.26
N GLY A 309 8.10 12.43 7.52
CA GLY A 309 8.98 11.57 8.33
C GLY A 309 10.21 11.04 7.58
N SER A 310 10.28 11.24 6.26
CA SER A 310 11.43 10.81 5.45
C SER A 310 12.57 11.82 5.49
N ARG A 311 13.79 11.35 5.24
CA ARG A 311 15.00 12.17 5.18
C ARG A 311 15.82 11.90 3.92
N PRO A 312 16.55 12.88 3.39
CA PRO A 312 17.48 12.63 2.30
C PRO A 312 18.79 12.02 2.83
N ASP A 313 19.42 11.16 2.04
CA ASP A 313 20.70 10.54 2.39
C ASP A 313 21.45 10.03 1.14
N GLY A 314 22.57 10.67 0.79
CA GLY A 314 23.41 10.25 -0.34
C GLY A 314 22.64 10.18 -1.66
N GLY A 315 21.74 11.13 -1.91
CA GLY A 315 20.88 11.17 -3.12
C GLY A 315 19.61 10.32 -3.05
N ALA A 316 19.46 9.47 -2.04
CA ALA A 316 18.25 8.66 -1.82
C ALA A 316 17.27 9.35 -0.86
N ILE A 317 16.01 8.90 -0.88
CA ILE A 317 15.03 9.15 0.18
C ILE A 317 15.06 7.95 1.14
N VAL A 318 15.29 8.20 2.43
CA VAL A 318 15.19 7.21 3.50
C VAL A 318 13.88 7.42 4.24
N THR A 319 12.99 6.42 4.20
CA THR A 319 11.69 6.46 4.86
C THR A 319 11.80 6.22 6.37
N PRO A 320 10.74 6.43 7.16
CA PRO A 320 10.75 6.12 8.60
C PRO A 320 11.17 4.69 8.93
N GLY A 321 10.80 3.73 8.07
CA GLY A 321 11.21 2.33 8.11
C GLY A 321 12.63 2.03 7.65
N SER A 322 13.45 3.06 7.41
CA SER A 322 14.85 2.95 6.94
C SER A 322 15.04 2.34 5.55
N LEU A 323 13.96 2.19 4.75
CA LEU A 323 14.09 1.79 3.35
C LEU A 323 14.53 2.98 2.49
N ARG A 324 15.29 2.67 1.44
CA ARG A 324 15.88 3.65 0.51
C ARG A 324 15.17 3.63 -0.83
N TYR A 325 14.76 4.80 -1.30
CA TYR A 325 14.11 5.01 -2.60
C TYR A 325 14.89 6.04 -3.43
N ARG A 326 14.77 5.95 -4.76
CA ARG A 326 15.48 6.86 -5.68
C ARG A 326 14.74 8.16 -5.87
N VAL A 327 13.42 8.11 -5.99
CA VAL A 327 12.58 9.25 -6.33
C VAL A 327 11.30 9.27 -5.51
N VAL A 328 10.79 10.48 -5.25
CA VAL A 328 9.38 10.68 -4.94
C VAL A 328 8.69 11.21 -6.19
N VAL A 329 7.62 10.54 -6.62
CA VAL A 329 6.79 10.95 -7.75
C VAL A 329 5.46 11.47 -7.22
N VAL A 330 5.14 12.69 -7.58
CA VAL A 330 3.87 13.35 -7.31
C VAL A 330 3.03 13.24 -8.59
N PRO A 331 1.93 12.47 -8.59
CA PRO A 331 0.96 12.46 -9.68
C PRO A 331 0.39 13.86 -9.92
N GLU A 332 -0.22 14.07 -11.09
CA GLU A 332 -0.97 15.30 -11.34
C GLU A 332 -2.01 15.51 -10.23
N CYS A 333 -1.85 16.54 -9.41
CA CYS A 333 -2.76 16.86 -8.32
C CYS A 333 -3.11 18.34 -8.33
N ARG A 334 -4.37 18.64 -8.05
CA ARG A 334 -4.82 20.03 -7.91
C ARG A 334 -4.43 20.55 -6.53
N LEU A 335 -4.62 19.74 -5.49
CA LEU A 335 -4.45 20.15 -4.10
C LEU A 335 -3.28 19.46 -3.42
N MET A 336 -2.42 20.26 -2.78
CA MET A 336 -1.34 19.76 -1.92
C MET A 336 -1.21 20.63 -0.66
N PRO A 337 -1.13 20.04 0.55
CA PRO A 337 -0.81 20.78 1.76
C PRO A 337 0.54 21.49 1.65
N ILE A 338 0.61 22.70 2.21
CA ILE A 338 1.83 23.51 2.13
C ILE A 338 3.00 22.85 2.86
N GLU A 339 2.71 22.13 3.93
CA GLU A 339 3.69 21.36 4.71
C GLU A 339 4.31 20.26 3.85
N THR A 340 3.50 19.55 3.06
CA THR A 340 3.95 18.47 2.16
C THR A 340 4.80 19.03 1.02
N LEU A 341 4.38 20.13 0.39
CA LEU A 341 5.19 20.80 -0.64
C LEU A 341 6.55 21.24 -0.07
N ARG A 342 6.56 21.83 1.12
CA ARG A 342 7.78 22.22 1.82
C ARG A 342 8.66 21.00 2.15
N GLY A 343 8.05 19.90 2.57
CA GLY A 343 8.72 18.62 2.85
C GLY A 343 9.41 18.03 1.62
N LEU A 344 8.71 17.98 0.48
CA LEU A 344 9.26 17.54 -0.80
C LEU A 344 10.44 18.43 -1.24
N ILE A 345 10.31 19.75 -1.15
CA ILE A 345 11.39 20.69 -1.45
C ILE A 345 12.57 20.50 -0.49
N LYS A 346 12.33 20.21 0.79
CA LYS A 346 13.37 19.89 1.78
C LYS A 346 14.12 18.61 1.42
N LEU A 347 13.41 17.56 1.02
CA LEU A 347 14.04 16.32 0.52
C LEU A 347 14.92 16.61 -0.69
N ALA A 348 14.41 17.36 -1.68
CA ALA A 348 15.17 17.74 -2.87
C ALA A 348 16.42 18.55 -2.51
N ARG A 349 16.30 19.56 -1.63
CA ARG A 349 17.44 20.36 -1.15
C ARG A 349 18.54 19.49 -0.52
N GLY A 350 18.18 18.43 0.19
CA GLY A 350 19.13 17.54 0.84
C GLY A 350 19.69 16.43 -0.06
N GLY A 351 19.37 16.40 -1.36
CA GLY A 351 19.97 15.47 -2.31
C GLY A 351 18.97 14.60 -3.08
N ALA A 352 17.72 14.51 -2.63
CA ALA A 352 16.74 13.65 -3.27
C ALA A 352 16.32 14.16 -4.67
N THR A 353 15.74 13.26 -5.46
CA THR A 353 15.04 13.62 -6.69
C THR A 353 13.53 13.59 -6.45
N VAL A 354 12.85 14.71 -6.71
CA VAL A 354 11.39 14.82 -6.68
C VAL A 354 10.88 15.06 -8.10
N ILE A 355 9.88 14.30 -8.51
CA ILE A 355 9.25 14.39 -9.83
C ILE A 355 7.80 14.79 -9.65
N PHE A 356 7.36 15.83 -10.33
CA PHE A 356 5.94 16.17 -10.48
C PHE A 356 5.50 15.79 -11.90
N GLU A 357 4.47 14.96 -11.98
CA GLU A 357 3.83 14.61 -13.24
C GLU A 357 3.12 15.83 -13.82
N SER A 358 3.46 16.18 -15.06
CA SER A 358 2.86 17.26 -15.85
C SER A 358 3.08 18.69 -15.34
N ARG A 359 2.69 19.00 -14.09
CA ARG A 359 2.74 20.34 -13.49
C ARG A 359 2.91 20.33 -11.97
N LEU A 360 3.28 21.48 -11.39
CA LEU A 360 3.27 21.68 -9.93
C LEU A 360 1.81 21.80 -9.40
N PRO A 361 1.57 21.53 -8.09
CA PRO A 361 0.23 21.62 -7.52
C PRO A 361 -0.39 23.01 -7.66
N GLU A 362 -1.67 23.07 -8.02
CA GLU A 362 -2.39 24.31 -8.37
C GLU A 362 -2.80 25.14 -7.15
N ASP A 363 -3.23 24.49 -6.07
CA ASP A 363 -3.78 25.14 -4.89
C ASP A 363 -3.51 24.33 -3.60
N VAL A 364 -3.84 24.93 -2.44
CA VAL A 364 -3.78 24.30 -1.12
C VAL A 364 -5.19 23.91 -0.65
N PRO A 365 -5.36 22.79 0.06
CA PRO A 365 -6.66 22.37 0.55
C PRO A 365 -7.09 23.08 1.85
N GLY A 366 -8.37 23.00 2.23
CA GLY A 366 -8.91 23.57 3.49
C GLY A 366 -9.05 25.10 3.51
N LEU A 367 -9.65 25.62 4.58
CA LEU A 367 -10.11 27.02 4.71
C LEU A 367 -9.17 27.91 5.51
N ALA A 368 -8.57 27.39 6.59
CA ALA A 368 -7.79 28.20 7.53
C ALA A 368 -6.60 28.87 6.84
N ARG A 369 -6.38 30.17 7.10
CA ARG A 369 -5.23 30.95 6.57
C ARG A 369 -5.02 30.73 5.06
N LEU A 370 -6.10 30.65 4.29
CA LEU A 370 -6.06 30.23 2.89
C LEU A 370 -5.13 31.09 2.03
N GLU A 371 -5.28 32.41 2.10
CA GLU A 371 -4.48 33.32 1.28
C GLU A 371 -3.00 33.34 1.66
N GLU A 372 -2.68 33.18 2.94
CA GLU A 372 -1.30 33.01 3.42
C GLU A 372 -0.67 31.74 2.84
N ARG A 373 -1.36 30.60 2.95
CA ARG A 373 -0.85 29.31 2.43
C ARG A 373 -0.75 29.31 0.90
N ARG A 374 -1.68 29.97 0.20
CA ARG A 374 -1.61 30.19 -1.25
C ARG A 374 -0.43 31.07 -1.64
N ALA A 375 -0.17 32.13 -0.88
CA ALA A 375 0.98 33.00 -1.11
C ALA A 375 2.30 32.25 -0.91
N GLU A 376 2.40 31.43 0.16
CA GLU A 376 3.56 30.58 0.39
C GLU A 376 3.75 29.56 -0.75
N ARG A 377 2.67 28.89 -1.19
CA ARG A 377 2.72 27.97 -2.35
C ARG A 377 3.29 28.66 -3.58
N ARG A 378 2.76 29.84 -3.95
CA ARG A 378 3.25 30.63 -5.09
C ARG A 378 4.73 30.97 -4.95
N SER A 379 5.16 31.39 -3.76
CA SER A 379 6.57 31.69 -3.47
C SER A 379 7.47 30.47 -3.64
N LEU A 380 7.10 29.33 -3.06
CA LEU A 380 7.85 28.08 -3.19
C LEU A 380 7.94 27.60 -4.64
N CYS A 381 6.84 27.63 -5.39
CA CYS A 381 6.83 27.24 -6.80
C CYS A 381 7.67 28.19 -7.66
N ALA A 382 7.55 29.51 -7.46
CA ALA A 382 8.35 30.50 -8.19
C ALA A 382 9.85 30.33 -7.95
N ALA A 383 10.24 29.97 -6.72
CA ALA A 383 11.63 29.71 -6.36
C ALA A 383 12.26 28.52 -7.12
N LEU A 384 11.44 27.57 -7.61
CA LEU A 384 11.91 26.45 -8.42
C LEU A 384 12.32 26.88 -9.84
N ARG A 385 11.81 28.01 -10.33
CA ARG A 385 12.06 28.53 -11.70
C ARG A 385 11.77 27.50 -12.79
N LEU A 386 10.75 26.68 -12.58
CA LEU A 386 10.27 25.70 -13.55
C LEU A 386 9.08 26.28 -14.31
N PRO A 387 8.91 25.95 -15.60
CA PRO A 387 7.68 26.25 -16.32
C PRO A 387 6.50 25.47 -15.71
N ASP A 388 5.31 26.06 -15.73
CA ASP A 388 4.11 25.41 -15.19
C ASP A 388 3.78 24.11 -15.95
N THR A 389 3.95 24.11 -17.27
CA THR A 389 3.65 22.96 -18.14
C THR A 389 4.75 22.78 -19.20
N PRO A 390 5.85 22.06 -18.91
CA PRO A 390 6.91 21.83 -19.89
C PRO A 390 6.49 20.85 -21.00
N ALA A 391 6.97 21.09 -22.23
CA ALA A 391 6.68 20.23 -23.38
C ALA A 391 7.28 18.81 -23.29
N LYS A 392 8.36 18.62 -22.51
CA LYS A 392 8.96 17.30 -22.23
C LYS A 392 9.20 17.13 -20.74
N VAL A 393 10.36 17.58 -20.26
CA VAL A 393 10.73 17.58 -18.84
C VAL A 393 11.56 18.84 -18.59
N ALA A 394 11.16 19.63 -17.60
CA ALA A 394 11.98 20.69 -17.06
C ALA A 394 12.63 20.22 -15.76
N THR A 395 13.89 20.59 -15.54
CA THR A 395 14.65 20.21 -14.35
C THR A 395 15.25 21.45 -13.72
N THR A 396 15.15 21.55 -12.40
CA THR A 396 15.86 22.56 -11.61
C THR A 396 16.70 21.85 -10.56
N ARG A 397 17.95 22.30 -10.40
CA ARG A 397 18.81 21.83 -9.30
C ARG A 397 18.53 22.70 -8.09
N ILE A 398 18.37 22.08 -6.93
CA ILE A 398 18.10 22.78 -5.68
C ILE A 398 18.87 22.11 -4.55
N GLY A 399 19.73 22.86 -3.86
CA GLY A 399 20.67 22.29 -2.91
C GLY A 399 21.51 21.19 -3.57
N GLN A 400 21.52 20.00 -2.98
CA GLN A 400 22.26 18.84 -3.48
C GLN A 400 21.44 17.93 -4.42
N GLY A 401 20.15 18.19 -4.59
CA GLY A 401 19.25 17.36 -5.39
C GLY A 401 18.58 18.14 -6.52
N ARG A 402 17.41 17.66 -6.95
CA ARG A 402 16.72 18.20 -8.12
C ARG A 402 15.21 17.99 -8.06
N VAL A 403 14.49 18.90 -8.71
CA VAL A 403 13.06 18.78 -8.98
C VAL A 403 12.85 18.71 -10.49
N LEU A 404 12.07 17.73 -10.93
CA LEU A 404 11.66 17.53 -12.32
C LEU A 404 10.15 17.76 -12.43
N VAL A 405 9.72 18.40 -13.51
CA VAL A 405 8.30 18.54 -13.89
C VAL A 405 8.16 18.12 -15.34
N GLY A 406 7.14 17.31 -15.67
CA GLY A 406 6.80 16.99 -17.06
C GLY A 406 6.29 15.58 -17.28
N ALA A 407 6.42 15.08 -18.51
CA ALA A 407 5.96 13.76 -18.91
C ALA A 407 6.66 12.66 -18.10
N ILE A 408 5.87 11.80 -17.45
CA ILE A 408 6.38 10.91 -16.41
C ILE A 408 7.45 9.93 -16.91
N GLU A 409 7.29 9.35 -18.09
CA GLU A 409 8.26 8.40 -18.65
C GLU A 409 9.64 9.05 -18.86
N ALA A 410 9.65 10.24 -19.46
CA ALA A 410 10.88 11.00 -19.67
C ALA A 410 11.51 11.44 -18.35
N ALA A 411 10.69 11.82 -17.35
CA ALA A 411 11.19 12.24 -16.04
C ALA A 411 11.80 11.06 -15.25
N LEU A 412 11.18 9.88 -15.27
CA LEU A 412 11.73 8.66 -14.66
C LEU A 412 13.02 8.21 -15.34
N ALA A 413 13.09 8.31 -16.68
CA ALA A 413 14.31 8.02 -17.44
C ALA A 413 15.44 9.00 -17.08
N ALA A 414 15.16 10.31 -17.04
CA ALA A 414 16.12 11.34 -16.61
C ALA A 414 16.55 11.18 -15.14
N ALA A 415 15.69 10.57 -14.33
CA ALA A 415 15.98 10.23 -12.94
C ALA A 415 16.77 8.92 -12.76
N GLY A 416 16.95 8.12 -13.82
CA GLY A 416 17.65 6.84 -13.76
C GLY A 416 16.90 5.80 -12.92
N VAL A 417 15.57 5.82 -12.96
CA VAL A 417 14.71 4.83 -12.29
C VAL A 417 14.75 3.51 -13.08
N ARG A 418 14.93 2.38 -12.38
CA ARG A 418 14.97 1.07 -13.01
C ARG A 418 13.58 0.68 -13.53
N ARG A 419 13.53 0.19 -14.77
CA ARG A 419 12.32 -0.34 -15.43
C ARG A 419 12.55 -1.80 -15.79
N GLU A 420 11.72 -2.69 -15.30
CA GLU A 420 11.74 -4.13 -15.61
C GLU A 420 11.00 -4.38 -16.94
N ARG A 421 11.76 -4.37 -18.04
CA ARG A 421 11.21 -4.56 -19.39
C ARG A 421 10.55 -5.92 -19.62
N LEU A 422 10.73 -6.89 -18.71
CA LEU A 422 10.03 -8.17 -18.75
C LEU A 422 8.51 -8.00 -18.83
N VAL A 423 7.95 -6.97 -18.18
CA VAL A 423 6.48 -6.78 -18.13
C VAL A 423 5.92 -6.56 -19.52
N GLU A 424 6.50 -5.65 -20.28
CA GLU A 424 6.04 -5.32 -21.63
C GLU A 424 6.46 -6.36 -22.68
N GLN A 425 7.65 -6.95 -22.51
CA GLN A 425 8.18 -7.91 -23.48
C GLN A 425 7.53 -9.29 -23.39
N THR A 426 7.06 -9.67 -22.21
CA THR A 426 6.59 -11.05 -21.95
C THR A 426 5.22 -11.13 -21.31
N GLY A 427 4.70 -10.03 -20.74
CA GLY A 427 3.47 -10.02 -19.96
C GLY A 427 3.65 -10.57 -18.53
N LEU A 428 4.86 -10.99 -18.14
CA LEU A 428 5.15 -11.40 -16.76
C LEU A 428 4.91 -10.26 -15.79
N GLN A 429 4.36 -10.61 -14.63
CA GLN A 429 4.27 -9.70 -13.48
C GLN A 429 5.32 -10.11 -12.45
N PHE A 430 5.78 -9.17 -11.64
CA PHE A 430 6.87 -9.43 -10.71
C PHE A 430 6.74 -8.71 -9.37
N VAL A 431 7.39 -9.29 -8.35
CA VAL A 431 7.84 -8.60 -7.15
C VAL A 431 9.33 -8.79 -6.98
N ARG A 432 10.03 -7.71 -6.62
CA ARG A 432 11.47 -7.70 -6.44
C ARG A 432 11.85 -7.41 -5.00
N ARG A 433 12.73 -8.24 -4.44
CA ARG A 433 13.35 -8.03 -3.12
C ARG A 433 14.86 -8.08 -3.25
N ARG A 434 15.59 -7.35 -2.41
CA ARG A 434 17.05 -7.43 -2.32
C ARG A 434 17.46 -8.38 -1.19
N HIS A 435 18.57 -9.06 -1.38
CA HIS A 435 19.33 -9.74 -0.33
C HIS A 435 20.79 -9.23 -0.35
N GLU A 436 21.65 -9.77 0.50
CA GLU A 436 23.03 -9.27 0.68
C GLU A 436 23.87 -9.29 -0.59
N HIS A 437 23.64 -10.26 -1.48
CA HIS A 437 24.50 -10.49 -2.66
C HIS A 437 23.73 -10.41 -3.98
N GLY A 438 22.52 -9.85 -3.99
CA GLY A 438 21.70 -9.76 -5.19
C GLY A 438 20.22 -9.60 -4.90
N ARG A 439 19.36 -10.24 -5.70
CA ARG A 439 17.91 -10.06 -5.65
C ARG A 439 17.13 -11.37 -5.67
N TYR A 440 15.88 -11.26 -5.24
CA TYR A 440 14.81 -12.21 -5.49
C TYR A 440 13.81 -11.56 -6.43
N TYR A 441 13.36 -12.32 -7.41
CA TYR A 441 12.21 -12.02 -8.25
C TYR A 441 11.19 -13.12 -8.05
N PHE A 442 9.98 -12.77 -7.64
CA PHE A 442 8.82 -13.65 -7.79
C PHE A 442 8.14 -13.27 -9.10
N LEU A 443 8.19 -14.16 -10.10
CA LEU A 443 7.62 -13.94 -11.43
C LEU A 443 6.35 -14.77 -11.59
N VAL A 444 5.31 -14.19 -12.18
CA VAL A 444 4.03 -14.88 -12.43
C VAL A 444 3.60 -14.67 -13.87
N ASN A 445 3.28 -15.76 -14.57
CA ASN A 445 2.65 -15.71 -15.88
C ASN A 445 1.12 -15.63 -15.72
N ARG A 446 0.58 -14.41 -15.72
CA ARG A 446 -0.87 -14.16 -15.71
C ARG A 446 -1.47 -14.13 -17.12
N GLY A 447 -0.65 -14.38 -18.14
CA GLY A 447 -1.07 -14.42 -19.53
C GLY A 447 -1.71 -15.75 -19.91
N LYS A 448 -2.27 -15.81 -21.13
CA LYS A 448 -2.87 -17.03 -21.70
C LYS A 448 -1.88 -17.90 -22.47
N GLN A 449 -0.67 -17.39 -22.69
CA GLN A 449 0.35 -18.05 -23.51
C GLN A 449 1.47 -18.56 -22.62
N ARG A 450 2.01 -19.73 -22.96
CA ARG A 450 3.24 -20.24 -22.37
C ARG A 450 4.40 -19.30 -22.70
N ILE A 451 5.25 -19.06 -21.71
CA ILE A 451 6.52 -18.35 -21.89
C ILE A 451 7.62 -19.41 -21.91
N ASP A 452 8.41 -19.43 -22.97
CA ASP A 452 9.56 -20.31 -23.13
C ASP A 452 10.66 -19.49 -23.79
N GLY A 453 11.51 -18.86 -22.98
CA GLY A 453 12.46 -17.90 -23.52
C GLY A 453 13.25 -17.10 -22.51
N TRP A 454 14.07 -16.20 -23.05
CA TRP A 454 14.93 -15.30 -22.30
C TRP A 454 14.15 -14.09 -21.77
N VAL A 455 14.10 -13.96 -20.45
CA VAL A 455 13.45 -12.84 -19.74
C VAL A 455 14.50 -11.87 -19.23
N PRO A 456 14.46 -10.57 -19.58
CA PRO A 456 15.40 -9.59 -19.05
C PRO A 456 15.03 -9.17 -17.63
N LEU A 457 16.03 -9.09 -16.76
CA LEU A 457 15.96 -8.49 -15.44
C LEU A 457 16.77 -7.18 -15.46
N ALA A 458 16.26 -6.12 -14.83
CA ALA A 458 16.89 -4.79 -14.78
C ALA A 458 18.05 -4.75 -13.77
N THR A 459 18.92 -5.75 -13.83
CA THR A 459 20.08 -5.99 -12.96
C THR A 459 21.26 -6.48 -13.81
N GLY A 460 22.49 -6.28 -13.30
CA GLY A 460 23.74 -6.72 -13.92
C GLY A 460 24.40 -7.90 -13.21
N GLU A 461 23.66 -8.60 -12.35
CA GLU A 461 24.12 -9.79 -11.63
C GLU A 461 24.60 -10.90 -12.59
N ALA A 462 25.58 -11.70 -12.15
CA ALA A 462 26.30 -12.64 -12.99
C ALA A 462 25.67 -14.04 -13.06
N ALA A 463 24.88 -14.42 -12.04
CA ALA A 463 24.27 -15.74 -11.96
C ALA A 463 22.83 -15.70 -11.42
N ALA A 464 22.08 -16.77 -11.69
CA ALA A 464 20.74 -16.94 -11.17
C ALA A 464 20.42 -18.42 -10.86
N ILE A 465 19.53 -18.62 -9.90
CA ILE A 465 18.91 -19.91 -9.54
C ILE A 465 17.41 -19.75 -9.70
N LEU A 466 16.78 -20.76 -10.30
CA LEU A 466 15.33 -20.88 -10.35
C LEU A 466 14.86 -21.81 -9.24
N MET A 467 13.79 -21.42 -8.55
CA MET A 467 13.00 -22.31 -7.69
C MET A 467 11.58 -22.34 -8.22
N ASP A 468 11.09 -23.53 -8.59
CA ASP A 468 9.66 -23.77 -8.77
C ASP A 468 9.02 -23.90 -7.37
N PRO A 469 8.17 -22.94 -6.93
CA PRO A 469 7.61 -23.01 -5.60
C PRO A 469 6.53 -24.10 -5.47
N MET A 470 6.00 -24.66 -6.58
CA MET A 470 5.04 -25.77 -6.52
C MET A 470 5.74 -27.07 -6.12
N SER A 471 6.76 -27.49 -6.87
CA SER A 471 7.53 -28.71 -6.57
C SER A 471 8.57 -28.52 -5.46
N GLY A 472 9.13 -27.31 -5.33
CA GLY A 472 10.31 -27.04 -4.51
C GLY A 472 11.63 -27.39 -5.20
N HIS A 473 11.61 -27.80 -6.48
CA HIS A 473 12.83 -28.01 -7.24
C HIS A 473 13.59 -26.71 -7.42
N VAL A 474 14.91 -26.80 -7.26
CA VAL A 474 15.85 -25.69 -7.38
C VAL A 474 16.93 -26.09 -8.37
N GLY A 475 17.32 -25.17 -9.25
CA GLY A 475 18.37 -25.43 -10.23
C GLY A 475 19.04 -24.14 -10.69
N GLN A 476 20.30 -24.26 -11.13
CA GLN A 476 21.00 -23.15 -11.76
C GLN A 476 20.28 -22.74 -13.05
N ALA A 477 20.03 -21.45 -13.21
CA ALA A 477 19.37 -20.92 -14.38
C ALA A 477 20.36 -20.77 -15.54
N ALA A 478 19.91 -21.02 -16.77
CA ALA A 478 20.64 -20.54 -17.93
C ALA A 478 20.57 -19.01 -17.96
N VAL A 479 21.73 -18.37 -17.94
CA VAL A 479 21.86 -16.90 -17.90
C VAL A 479 22.71 -16.38 -19.05
N ARG A 480 22.43 -15.16 -19.50
CA ARG A 480 23.30 -14.41 -20.42
C ARG A 480 23.21 -12.92 -20.14
N LEU A 481 24.29 -12.20 -20.35
CA LEU A 481 24.30 -10.73 -20.31
C LEU A 481 24.04 -10.17 -21.71
N ARG A 482 23.06 -9.28 -21.84
CA ARG A 482 22.78 -8.53 -23.07
C ARG A 482 22.60 -7.06 -22.74
N HIS A 483 23.43 -6.20 -23.34
CA HIS A 483 23.40 -4.75 -23.10
C HIS A 483 23.48 -4.36 -21.61
N GLY A 484 24.29 -5.07 -20.82
CA GLY A 484 24.44 -4.83 -19.39
C GLY A 484 23.29 -5.33 -18.51
N HIS A 485 22.30 -6.02 -19.09
CA HIS A 485 21.19 -6.62 -18.37
C HIS A 485 21.29 -8.14 -18.37
N LEU A 486 21.06 -8.73 -17.19
CA LEU A 486 20.91 -10.17 -17.01
C LEU A 486 19.63 -10.63 -17.71
N GLN A 487 19.75 -11.65 -18.56
CA GLN A 487 18.63 -12.41 -19.07
C GLN A 487 18.65 -13.81 -18.50
N VAL A 488 17.50 -14.28 -18.02
CA VAL A 488 17.31 -15.61 -17.45
C VAL A 488 16.35 -16.38 -18.34
N TYR A 489 16.70 -17.61 -18.71
CA TYR A 489 15.79 -18.47 -19.47
C TYR A 489 14.75 -19.06 -18.53
N VAL A 490 13.47 -18.89 -18.83
CA VAL A 490 12.37 -19.45 -18.03
C VAL A 490 11.36 -20.15 -18.91
N GLN A 491 10.70 -21.16 -18.33
CA GLN A 491 9.60 -21.91 -18.94
C GLN A 491 8.42 -21.85 -17.98
N LEU A 492 7.38 -21.10 -18.34
CA LEU A 492 6.23 -20.82 -17.49
C LEU A 492 4.93 -21.00 -18.27
N GLU A 493 4.17 -22.01 -17.89
CA GLU A 493 2.78 -22.18 -18.34
C GLU A 493 1.90 -21.02 -17.85
N PRO A 494 0.71 -20.81 -18.45
CA PRO A 494 -0.30 -19.90 -17.89
C PRO A 494 -0.57 -20.21 -16.41
N ASN A 495 -0.64 -19.16 -15.59
CA ASN A 495 -0.78 -19.21 -14.12
C ASN A 495 0.37 -19.89 -13.35
N ALA A 496 1.47 -20.22 -14.02
CA ALA A 496 2.68 -20.67 -13.35
C ALA A 496 3.47 -19.48 -12.79
N SER A 497 4.27 -19.78 -11.77
CA SER A 497 5.06 -18.81 -11.01
C SER A 497 6.41 -19.40 -10.67
N VAL A 498 7.47 -18.59 -10.70
CA VAL A 498 8.84 -19.02 -10.36
C VAL A 498 9.52 -17.97 -9.50
N VAL A 499 10.38 -18.42 -8.59
CA VAL A 499 11.32 -17.54 -7.92
C VAL A 499 12.66 -17.58 -8.65
N VAL A 500 13.16 -16.41 -9.03
CA VAL A 500 14.53 -16.22 -9.52
C VAL A 500 15.34 -15.57 -8.40
N LYS A 501 16.35 -16.26 -7.89
CA LYS A 501 17.36 -15.66 -7.00
C LYS A 501 18.59 -15.34 -7.84
N THR A 502 19.13 -14.14 -7.73
CA THR A 502 20.28 -13.68 -8.49
C THR A 502 21.46 -13.36 -7.58
N TRP A 503 22.68 -13.42 -8.13
CA TRP A 503 23.93 -13.14 -7.42
C TRP A 503 24.87 -12.26 -8.24
N GLU A 504 25.55 -11.34 -7.55
CA GLU A 504 26.57 -10.47 -8.15
C GLU A 504 27.77 -11.24 -8.70
N LYS A 505 28.14 -12.34 -8.04
CA LYS A 505 29.25 -13.22 -8.47
C LYS A 505 28.72 -14.49 -9.15
N PRO A 506 29.53 -15.12 -10.03
CA PRO A 506 29.25 -16.46 -10.51
C PRO A 506 29.05 -17.45 -9.35
N LEU A 507 28.23 -18.47 -9.56
CA LEU A 507 28.10 -19.57 -8.59
C LEU A 507 29.34 -20.45 -8.69
N GLU A 508 30.02 -20.67 -7.56
CA GLU A 508 31.06 -21.70 -7.45
C GLU A 508 30.36 -23.06 -7.35
N GLY A 509 30.80 -24.02 -8.18
CA GLY A 509 30.15 -25.31 -8.39
C GLY A 509 30.34 -26.31 -7.26
#